data_AF-A0AA36JD42-F1
#
_entry.id   AF-A0AA36JD42-F1
#
_cell.length_a   1.000
_cell.length_b   1.000
_cell.length_c   1.000
_cell.angle_alpha   90.00
_cell.angle_beta   90.00
_cell.angle_gamma   90.00
#
_symmetry.space_group_name_H-M   'P 1'
#
loop_
_entity.id
_entity.type
_entity.pdbx_description
1 polymer ?
#
loop_
_entity_poly.entity_id
_entity_poly.type
_entity_poly.pdbx_seq_one_letter_code
_entity_poly.pdbx_strand_id
1 'polypeptide(L)'
;MAALGVRKAARAAARQPRRGFFGTEDPLSPRDGPLAEALGFVKKGRMDRALELAQQNNADSKALARECSRRAFAAYEESGEAREMAIGLVVGGSTFEIPGRDVRLIRPRQLVEGFWLRKVSDVHVLAEGCKSFTKASLALGSEAPARDFQLLARSHVLRLQTCRTQAVLQAYIGKRIQGDGMLMRLPALWALLVKSGSHLRDHLLSPEPLGPLDGMEEAEAEPLQVLAEQRRRAAARHMEILTECISEAATSLFNPEDGMVMLAVDILGAPAAEMTTLPCDEP
;
A
#
# COMPACT_ATOMS: atom_id res chain seq x y z
N MET A 1 28.37 28.75 -2.40
CA MET A 1 26.99 29.28 -2.54
C MET A 1 26.07 28.47 -3.47
N ALA A 2 26.56 27.50 -4.26
CA ALA A 2 25.72 26.67 -5.15
C ALA A 2 24.85 25.59 -4.45
N ALA A 3 25.16 25.21 -3.20
CA ALA A 3 24.46 24.13 -2.48
C ALA A 3 23.12 24.55 -1.83
N LEU A 4 22.82 25.85 -1.75
CA LEU A 4 21.56 26.38 -1.19
C LEU A 4 20.42 26.45 -2.21
N GLY A 5 20.74 26.48 -3.52
CA GLY A 5 19.73 26.48 -4.60
C GLY A 5 19.01 25.15 -4.76
N VAL A 6 19.73 24.03 -4.64
CA VAL A 6 19.18 22.67 -4.79
C VAL A 6 18.19 22.32 -3.67
N ARG A 7 18.43 22.81 -2.44
CA ARG A 7 17.55 22.58 -1.29
C ARG A 7 16.21 23.32 -1.39
N LYS A 8 16.16 24.46 -2.09
CA LYS A 8 14.91 25.21 -2.29
C LYS A 8 14.04 24.57 -3.38
N ALA A 9 14.65 24.00 -4.43
CA ALA A 9 13.96 23.25 -5.48
C ALA A 9 13.33 21.94 -4.95
N ALA A 10 14.05 21.18 -4.12
CA ALA A 10 13.52 19.95 -3.51
C ALA A 10 12.35 20.21 -2.53
N ARG A 11 12.38 21.34 -1.80
CA ARG A 11 11.27 21.76 -0.92
C ARG A 11 10.05 22.30 -1.67
N ALA A 12 10.24 22.86 -2.87
CA ALA A 12 9.16 23.32 -3.74
C ALA A 12 8.43 22.14 -4.42
N ALA A 13 9.14 21.08 -4.79
CA ALA A 13 8.54 19.86 -5.36
C ALA A 13 7.67 19.09 -4.36
N ALA A 14 7.98 19.15 -3.06
CA ALA A 14 7.19 18.51 -1.99
C ALA A 14 5.90 19.25 -1.61
N ARG A 15 5.65 20.44 -2.19
CA ARG A 15 4.50 21.31 -1.88
C ARG A 15 3.60 21.60 -3.06
N GLN A 16 3.75 20.92 -4.19
CA GLN A 16 2.72 20.97 -5.21
C GLN A 16 1.49 20.22 -4.70
N PRO A 17 0.29 20.84 -4.64
CA PRO A 17 -0.94 20.10 -4.52
C PRO A 17 -1.00 19.18 -5.74
N ARG A 18 -0.71 17.88 -5.54
CA ARG A 18 -0.83 16.88 -6.60
C ARG A 18 -2.24 17.02 -7.14
N ARG A 19 -2.36 17.34 -8.44
CA ARG A 19 -3.58 17.14 -9.23
C ARG A 19 -4.19 15.85 -8.73
N GLY A 20 -5.39 15.92 -8.18
CA GLY A 20 -6.03 14.75 -7.58
C GLY A 20 -5.98 13.60 -8.57
N PHE A 21 -5.88 12.39 -8.03
CA PHE A 21 -6.08 11.09 -8.71
C PHE A 21 -7.25 11.09 -9.75
N PHE A 22 -8.15 12.06 -9.61
CA PHE A 22 -9.22 12.46 -10.47
C PHE A 22 -8.75 13.48 -11.54
N GLY A 23 -8.14 12.99 -12.61
CA GLY A 23 -7.60 13.80 -13.71
C GLY A 23 -8.60 14.72 -14.43
N THR A 24 -8.01 15.64 -15.21
CA THR A 24 -8.54 16.81 -15.95
C THR A 24 -9.71 16.54 -16.89
N GLU A 25 -10.59 17.53 -17.01
CA GLU A 25 -11.84 17.51 -17.77
C GLU A 25 -11.64 17.13 -19.26
N ASP A 26 -12.33 16.09 -19.67
CA ASP A 26 -12.39 15.62 -21.07
C ASP A 26 -13.40 16.50 -21.84
N PRO A 27 -12.98 17.24 -22.90
CA PRO A 27 -13.82 18.22 -23.60
C PRO A 27 -15.02 17.62 -24.34
N LEU A 28 -15.08 16.28 -24.45
CA LEU A 28 -16.19 15.53 -25.06
C LEU A 28 -17.20 14.98 -24.04
N SER A 29 -17.14 15.40 -22.78
CA SER A 29 -18.12 14.96 -21.78
C SER A 29 -19.52 15.49 -22.13
N PRO A 30 -20.58 14.66 -22.06
CA PRO A 30 -21.94 15.14 -22.24
C PRO A 30 -22.19 16.30 -21.27
N ARG A 31 -22.62 17.45 -21.80
CA ARG A 31 -22.64 18.70 -21.03
C ARG A 31 -23.76 18.76 -20.00
N ASP A 32 -24.85 18.01 -20.23
CA ASP A 32 -26.02 17.97 -19.35
C ASP A 32 -26.65 16.57 -19.32
N GLY A 33 -27.26 16.21 -18.18
CA GLY A 33 -28.04 14.98 -18.00
C GLY A 33 -27.51 14.01 -16.94
N PRO A 34 -28.31 13.00 -16.56
CA PRO A 34 -27.96 12.08 -15.48
C PRO A 34 -26.70 11.26 -15.76
N LEU A 35 -26.42 10.91 -17.02
CA LEU A 35 -25.17 10.24 -17.38
C LEU A 35 -23.94 11.13 -17.15
N ALA A 36 -24.02 12.42 -17.48
CA ALA A 36 -22.93 13.38 -17.26
C ALA A 36 -22.64 13.54 -15.75
N GLU A 37 -23.69 13.58 -14.94
CA GLU A 37 -23.58 13.66 -13.48
C GLU A 37 -22.99 12.38 -12.89
N ALA A 38 -23.45 11.21 -13.33
CA ALA A 38 -22.90 9.91 -12.92
C ALA A 38 -21.40 9.80 -13.28
N LEU A 39 -21.03 10.17 -14.50
CA LEU A 39 -19.63 10.23 -14.92
C LEU A 39 -18.85 11.24 -14.07
N GLY A 40 -19.44 12.39 -13.72
CA GLY A 40 -18.86 13.35 -12.78
C GLY A 40 -18.55 12.75 -11.41
N PHE A 41 -19.42 11.90 -10.88
CA PHE A 41 -19.16 11.15 -9.64
C PHE A 41 -18.08 10.09 -9.80
N VAL A 42 -18.04 9.39 -10.94
CA VAL A 42 -16.96 8.44 -11.26
C VAL A 42 -15.62 9.16 -11.30
N LYS A 43 -15.58 10.31 -11.98
CA LYS A 43 -14.41 11.18 -12.04
C LYS A 43 -13.95 11.66 -10.68
N LYS A 44 -14.84 11.78 -9.69
CA LYS A 44 -14.53 12.17 -8.29
C LYS A 44 -14.29 10.97 -7.36
N GLY A 45 -14.30 9.74 -7.88
CA GLY A 45 -14.10 8.52 -7.08
C GLY A 45 -15.29 8.13 -6.21
N ARG A 46 -16.46 8.74 -6.41
CA ARG A 46 -17.68 8.48 -5.64
C ARG A 46 -18.52 7.39 -6.32
N MET A 47 -18.02 6.15 -6.32
CA MET A 47 -18.66 5.04 -7.04
C MET A 47 -20.08 4.77 -6.56
N ASP A 48 -20.33 4.80 -5.25
CA ASP A 48 -21.65 4.51 -4.69
C ASP A 48 -22.72 5.46 -5.25
N ARG A 49 -22.40 6.76 -5.34
CA ARG A 49 -23.28 7.78 -5.92
C ARG A 49 -23.43 7.63 -7.43
N ALA A 50 -22.35 7.29 -8.14
CA ALA A 50 -22.41 7.07 -9.57
C ALA A 50 -23.33 5.87 -9.92
N LEU A 51 -23.21 4.77 -9.16
CA LEU A 51 -24.04 3.57 -9.34
C LEU A 51 -25.50 3.82 -8.96
N GLU A 52 -25.74 4.50 -7.83
CA GLU A 52 -27.09 4.90 -7.40
C GLU A 52 -27.79 5.73 -8.49
N LEU A 53 -27.10 6.73 -9.04
CA LEU A 53 -27.66 7.62 -10.05
C LEU A 53 -27.87 6.91 -11.40
N ALA A 54 -27.00 5.96 -11.74
CA ALA A 54 -27.15 5.13 -12.94
C ALA A 54 -28.38 4.22 -12.85
N GLN A 55 -28.59 3.59 -11.68
CA GLN A 55 -29.74 2.73 -11.41
C GLN A 55 -31.06 3.52 -11.44
N GLN A 56 -31.08 4.70 -10.82
CA GLN A 56 -32.29 5.53 -10.74
C GLN A 56 -32.75 6.06 -12.10
N ASN A 57 -31.81 6.42 -12.97
CA ASN A 57 -32.12 7.10 -14.23
C ASN A 57 -32.09 6.19 -15.45
N ASN A 58 -31.88 4.88 -15.26
CA ASN A 58 -31.59 3.93 -16.34
C ASN A 58 -30.54 4.50 -17.31
N ALA A 59 -29.54 5.18 -16.75
CA ALA A 59 -28.50 5.84 -17.52
C ALA A 59 -27.71 4.77 -18.29
N ASP A 60 -27.08 5.14 -19.41
CA ASP A 60 -26.31 4.22 -20.25
C ASP A 60 -25.21 3.52 -19.43
N SER A 61 -25.53 2.31 -18.96
CA SER A 61 -24.68 1.54 -18.06
C SER A 61 -23.39 1.14 -18.75
N LYS A 62 -23.39 1.01 -20.09
CA LYS A 62 -22.21 0.66 -20.88
C LYS A 62 -21.20 1.80 -20.93
N ALA A 63 -21.66 3.03 -21.17
CA ALA A 63 -20.79 4.20 -21.14
C ALA A 63 -20.13 4.38 -19.76
N LEU A 64 -20.89 4.15 -18.69
CA LEU A 64 -20.39 4.21 -17.32
C LEU A 64 -19.42 3.05 -17.00
N ALA A 65 -19.73 1.83 -17.42
CA ALA A 65 -18.86 0.66 -17.27
C ALA A 65 -17.51 0.89 -17.97
N ARG A 66 -17.54 1.36 -19.22
CA ARG A 66 -16.35 1.67 -20.02
C ARG A 66 -15.46 2.70 -19.35
N GLU A 67 -16.04 3.77 -18.80
CA GLU A 67 -15.26 4.79 -18.08
C GLU A 67 -14.63 4.24 -16.79
N CYS A 68 -15.37 3.44 -16.03
CA CYS A 68 -14.83 2.78 -14.83
C CYS A 68 -13.67 1.84 -15.19
N SER A 69 -13.83 0.99 -16.20
CA SER A 69 -12.78 0.07 -16.67
C SER A 69 -11.54 0.83 -17.16
N ARG A 70 -11.74 1.88 -17.99
CA ARG A 70 -10.66 2.73 -18.52
C ARG A 70 -9.85 3.39 -17.39
N ARG A 71 -10.53 3.92 -16.36
CA ARG A 71 -9.86 4.54 -15.21
C ARG A 71 -9.14 3.55 -14.33
N ALA A 72 -9.72 2.37 -14.10
CA ALA A 72 -9.04 1.29 -13.38
C ALA A 72 -7.74 0.92 -14.10
N PHE A 73 -7.81 0.71 -15.41
CA PHE A 73 -6.66 0.38 -16.24
C PHE A 73 -5.60 1.48 -16.24
N ALA A 74 -5.97 2.74 -16.52
CA ALA A 74 -5.02 3.86 -16.54
C ALA A 74 -4.33 4.06 -15.17
N ALA A 75 -5.10 4.00 -14.07
CA ALA A 75 -4.53 4.08 -12.73
C ALA A 75 -3.54 2.95 -12.44
N TYR A 76 -3.81 1.74 -12.95
CA TYR A 76 -2.90 0.62 -12.84
C TYR A 76 -1.68 0.75 -13.77
N GLU A 77 -1.77 1.29 -14.98
CA GLU A 77 -0.58 1.45 -15.81
C GLU A 77 0.33 2.57 -15.28
N GLU A 78 -0.24 3.76 -15.03
CA GLU A 78 0.50 4.97 -14.64
C GLU A 78 1.23 4.83 -13.29
N SER A 79 0.77 3.95 -12.41
CA SER A 79 1.38 3.78 -11.09
C SER A 79 2.51 2.75 -11.04
N GLY A 80 2.99 2.22 -12.17
CA GLY A 80 4.00 1.14 -12.24
C GLY A 80 5.21 1.38 -11.34
N GLU A 81 5.96 2.45 -11.59
CA GLU A 81 7.17 2.78 -10.81
C GLU A 81 6.85 3.05 -9.33
N ALA A 82 5.72 3.72 -9.05
CA ALA A 82 5.30 4.03 -7.69
C ALA A 82 4.94 2.75 -6.92
N ARG A 83 4.33 1.76 -7.58
CA ARG A 83 4.02 0.44 -7.00
C ARG A 83 5.28 -0.31 -6.64
N GLU A 84 6.20 -0.46 -7.58
CA GLU A 84 7.46 -1.17 -7.35
C GLU A 84 8.25 -0.50 -6.21
N MET A 85 8.30 0.83 -6.19
CA MET A 85 8.89 1.57 -5.08
C MET A 85 8.18 1.28 -3.75
N ALA A 86 6.85 1.32 -3.71
CA ALA A 86 6.09 1.07 -2.48
C ALA A 86 6.26 -0.37 -1.98
N ILE A 87 6.24 -1.36 -2.87
CA ILE A 87 6.51 -2.77 -2.54
C ILE A 87 7.93 -2.90 -2.01
N GLY A 88 8.92 -2.29 -2.68
CA GLY A 88 10.30 -2.24 -2.20
C GLY A 88 10.44 -1.62 -0.81
N LEU A 89 9.71 -0.54 -0.53
CA LEU A 89 9.67 0.09 0.80
C LEU A 89 9.06 -0.82 1.87
N VAL A 90 8.03 -1.60 1.52
CA VAL A 90 7.41 -2.56 2.45
C VAL A 90 8.33 -3.75 2.71
N VAL A 91 8.92 -4.32 1.66
CA VAL A 91 9.78 -5.51 1.74
C VAL A 91 11.12 -5.17 2.40
N GLY A 92 11.73 -4.05 2.04
CA GLY A 92 13.01 -3.62 2.61
C GLY A 92 12.92 -3.26 4.10
N GLY A 93 11.72 -2.98 4.62
CA GLY A 93 11.55 -2.65 6.04
C GLY A 93 12.45 -1.49 6.51
N SER A 94 12.82 -1.50 7.80
CA SER A 94 13.64 -0.48 8.49
C SER A 94 15.08 -0.29 7.96
N THR A 95 15.45 -1.00 6.89
CA THR A 95 16.80 -0.93 6.28
C THR A 95 17.00 0.29 5.38
N PHE A 96 15.95 1.06 5.10
CA PHE A 96 16.09 2.26 4.30
C PHE A 96 16.77 3.39 5.09
N GLU A 97 18.01 3.69 4.68
CA GLU A 97 18.62 4.97 4.95
C GLU A 97 17.77 6.08 4.34
N ILE A 98 17.15 6.90 5.19
CA ILE A 98 16.47 8.10 4.72
C ILE A 98 17.57 9.08 4.31
N PRO A 99 17.70 9.46 3.02
CA PRO A 99 18.80 10.30 2.58
C PRO A 99 18.80 11.62 3.35
N GLY A 100 19.90 11.89 4.07
CA GLY A 100 20.07 13.12 4.87
C GLY A 100 19.45 13.10 6.27
N ARG A 101 19.02 11.93 6.80
CA ARG A 101 18.68 11.75 8.21
C ARG A 101 19.35 10.51 8.79
N ASP A 102 19.93 10.65 9.97
CA ASP A 102 20.51 9.53 10.70
C ASP A 102 19.38 8.56 11.14
N VAL A 103 19.40 7.36 10.59
CA VAL A 103 18.37 6.31 10.78
C VAL A 103 18.29 5.89 12.25
N ARG A 104 19.38 6.10 13.01
CA ARG A 104 19.48 5.77 14.43
C ARG A 104 18.58 6.64 15.32
N LEU A 105 18.07 7.77 14.81
CA LEU A 105 17.30 8.76 15.58
C LEU A 105 15.81 8.85 15.22
N ILE A 106 15.28 7.89 14.43
CA ILE A 106 13.85 7.91 14.07
C ILE A 106 13.02 7.46 15.27
N ARG A 107 12.40 8.43 15.96
CA ARG A 107 11.49 8.15 17.08
C ARG A 107 10.30 7.30 16.60
N PRO A 108 9.71 6.43 17.43
CA PRO A 108 8.52 5.64 17.06
C PRO A 108 7.35 6.46 16.46
N ARG A 109 7.12 7.69 16.93
CA ARG A 109 6.13 8.60 16.33
C ARG A 109 6.45 9.00 14.88
N GLN A 110 7.73 9.12 14.54
CA GLN A 110 8.20 9.43 13.19
C GLN A 110 8.20 8.22 12.25
N LEU A 111 8.14 6.99 12.80
CA LEU A 111 7.86 5.78 12.00
C LEU A 111 6.41 5.79 11.51
N VAL A 112 5.45 6.14 12.38
CA VAL A 112 4.01 6.24 12.05
C VAL A 112 3.73 7.41 11.09
N GLU A 113 4.44 8.52 11.26
CA GLU A 113 4.40 9.68 10.35
C GLU A 113 5.41 9.58 9.19
N GLY A 114 6.03 8.40 9.02
CA GLY A 114 7.13 8.18 8.10
C GLY A 114 6.78 8.59 6.68
N PHE A 115 7.66 9.38 6.06
CA PHE A 115 7.54 9.79 4.65
C PHE A 115 7.35 8.58 3.70
N TRP A 116 7.90 7.43 4.06
CA TRP A 116 7.76 6.17 3.32
C TRP A 116 6.37 5.54 3.49
N LEU A 117 5.77 5.55 4.70
CA LEU A 117 4.40 5.10 4.92
C LEU A 117 3.39 5.90 4.12
N ARG A 118 3.64 7.19 3.88
CA ARG A 118 2.82 8.00 2.99
C ARG A 118 2.85 7.45 1.56
N LYS A 119 4.04 7.16 1.01
CA LYS A 119 4.16 6.57 -0.34
C LYS A 119 3.44 5.23 -0.45
N VAL A 120 3.62 4.37 0.56
CA VAL A 120 2.92 3.08 0.64
C VAL A 120 1.40 3.28 0.73
N SER A 121 0.94 4.24 1.53
CA SER A 121 -0.47 4.58 1.66
C SER A 121 -1.07 5.12 0.37
N ASP A 122 -0.34 5.98 -0.35
CA ASP A 122 -0.80 6.52 -1.63
C ASP A 122 -1.07 5.36 -2.60
N VAL A 123 -0.13 4.42 -2.74
CA VAL A 123 -0.31 3.25 -3.60
C VAL A 123 -1.44 2.33 -3.11
N HIS A 124 -1.60 2.17 -1.80
CA HIS A 124 -2.72 1.41 -1.24
C HIS A 124 -4.08 2.03 -1.61
N VAL A 125 -4.20 3.35 -1.55
CA VAL A 125 -5.40 4.08 -1.97
C VAL A 125 -5.64 3.91 -3.48
N LEU A 126 -4.58 3.96 -4.30
CA LEU A 126 -4.69 3.68 -5.73
C LEU A 126 -5.20 2.25 -5.98
N ALA A 127 -4.71 1.27 -5.23
CA ALA A 127 -5.13 -0.13 -5.34
C ALA A 127 -6.62 -0.32 -4.96
N GLU A 128 -7.10 0.34 -3.89
CA GLU A 128 -8.53 0.33 -3.53
C GLU A 128 -9.41 1.06 -4.55
N GLY A 129 -8.91 2.17 -5.12
CA GLY A 129 -9.57 2.87 -6.21
C GLY A 129 -9.74 1.96 -7.42
N CYS A 130 -8.65 1.34 -7.87
CA CYS A 130 -8.62 0.40 -8.98
C CYS A 130 -9.63 -0.74 -8.77
N LYS A 131 -9.60 -1.38 -7.60
CA LYS A 131 -10.56 -2.43 -7.22
C LYS A 131 -12.01 -1.95 -7.29
N SER A 132 -12.29 -0.75 -6.77
CA SER A 132 -13.64 -0.18 -6.74
C SER A 132 -14.16 0.12 -8.15
N PHE A 133 -13.34 0.74 -9.00
CA PHE A 133 -13.68 1.00 -10.40
C PHE A 133 -13.93 -0.29 -11.18
N THR A 134 -13.05 -1.28 -11.03
CA THR A 134 -13.20 -2.59 -11.67
C THR A 134 -14.49 -3.29 -11.26
N LYS A 135 -14.82 -3.29 -9.96
CA LYS A 135 -16.08 -3.87 -9.47
C LYS A 135 -17.31 -3.15 -10.02
N ALA A 136 -17.27 -1.82 -10.05
CA ALA A 136 -18.36 -1.02 -10.61
C ALA A 136 -18.53 -1.30 -12.11
N SER A 137 -17.44 -1.38 -12.86
CA SER A 137 -17.45 -1.75 -14.28
C SER A 137 -18.11 -3.11 -14.52
N LEU A 138 -17.67 -4.14 -13.79
CA LEU A 138 -18.23 -5.48 -13.90
C LEU A 138 -19.73 -5.52 -13.56
N ALA A 139 -20.14 -4.82 -12.50
CA ALA A 139 -21.54 -4.75 -12.08
C ALA A 139 -22.46 -4.06 -13.11
N LEU A 140 -21.89 -3.15 -13.91
CA LEU A 140 -22.61 -2.39 -14.95
C LEU A 140 -22.61 -3.09 -16.33
N GLY A 141 -22.00 -4.27 -16.44
CA GLY A 141 -21.88 -5.00 -17.70
C GLY A 141 -20.69 -4.54 -18.54
N SER A 142 -19.48 -4.67 -17.97
CA SER A 142 -18.21 -4.35 -18.64
C SER A 142 -18.12 -4.94 -20.05
N GLU A 143 -17.62 -4.15 -20.99
CA GLU A 143 -17.29 -4.58 -22.35
C GLU A 143 -15.92 -5.28 -22.44
N ALA A 144 -15.10 -5.20 -21.38
CA ALA A 144 -13.81 -5.87 -21.27
C ALA A 144 -13.72 -6.65 -19.94
N PRO A 145 -14.62 -7.63 -19.71
CA PRO A 145 -14.74 -8.31 -18.42
C PRO A 145 -13.48 -9.09 -18.04
N ALA A 146 -12.78 -9.67 -19.02
CA ALA A 146 -11.52 -10.37 -18.79
C ALA A 146 -10.44 -9.43 -18.22
N ARG A 147 -10.21 -8.26 -18.86
CA ARG A 147 -9.32 -7.22 -18.34
C ARG A 147 -9.71 -6.81 -16.92
N ASP A 148 -10.99 -6.59 -16.68
CA ASP A 148 -11.49 -6.16 -15.38
C ASP A 148 -11.25 -7.24 -14.31
N PHE A 149 -11.57 -8.50 -14.55
CA PHE A 149 -11.26 -9.56 -13.59
C PHE A 149 -9.76 -9.71 -13.33
N GLN A 150 -8.93 -9.53 -14.36
CA GLN A 150 -7.48 -9.54 -14.20
C GLN A 150 -6.98 -8.37 -13.33
N LEU A 151 -7.48 -7.16 -13.56
CA LEU A 151 -7.22 -5.99 -12.71
C LEU A 151 -7.70 -6.23 -11.27
N LEU A 152 -8.85 -6.88 -11.11
CA LEU A 152 -9.38 -7.21 -9.79
C LEU A 152 -8.43 -8.15 -9.04
N ALA A 153 -7.97 -9.22 -9.70
CA ALA A 153 -6.99 -10.15 -9.14
C ALA A 153 -5.68 -9.44 -8.73
N ARG A 154 -5.13 -8.59 -9.60
CA ARG A 154 -3.91 -7.81 -9.32
C ARG A 154 -4.09 -6.81 -8.17
N SER A 155 -5.23 -6.11 -8.14
CA SER A 155 -5.53 -5.11 -7.11
C SER A 155 -5.62 -5.71 -5.71
N HIS A 156 -6.12 -6.95 -5.57
CA HIS A 156 -6.17 -7.65 -4.30
C HIS A 156 -4.77 -7.90 -3.71
N VAL A 157 -3.84 -8.36 -4.53
CA VAL A 157 -2.44 -8.63 -4.13
C VAL A 157 -1.74 -7.32 -3.81
N LEU A 158 -1.83 -6.32 -4.70
CA LEU A 158 -1.18 -5.03 -4.51
C LEU A 158 -1.63 -4.35 -3.21
N ARG A 159 -2.94 -4.37 -2.94
CA ARG A 159 -3.48 -3.77 -1.71
C ARG A 159 -2.92 -4.42 -0.46
N LEU A 160 -2.78 -5.74 -0.48
CA LEU A 160 -2.21 -6.50 0.62
C LEU A 160 -0.73 -6.12 0.84
N GLN A 161 0.06 -6.11 -0.24
CA GLN A 161 1.47 -5.75 -0.20
C GLN A 161 1.71 -4.31 0.22
N THR A 162 0.74 -3.42 0.02
CA THR A 162 0.84 -1.99 0.36
C THR A 162 0.01 -1.61 1.58
N CYS A 163 -0.55 -2.56 2.33
CA CYS A 163 -1.30 -2.21 3.54
C CYS A 163 -0.33 -1.73 4.63
N ARG A 164 -0.74 -0.68 5.36
CA ARG A 164 0.11 -0.08 6.42
C ARG A 164 0.51 -1.10 7.48
N THR A 165 -0.41 -1.98 7.83
CA THR A 165 -0.21 -3.01 8.84
C THR A 165 0.92 -3.96 8.44
N GLN A 166 0.92 -4.43 7.18
CA GLN A 166 2.00 -5.23 6.61
C GLN A 166 3.33 -4.46 6.65
N ALA A 167 3.30 -3.20 6.22
CA ALA A 167 4.48 -2.34 6.16
C ALA A 167 5.14 -2.16 7.54
N VAL A 168 4.33 -1.87 8.57
CA VAL A 168 4.80 -1.70 9.95
C VAL A 168 5.32 -3.02 10.53
N LEU A 169 4.62 -4.13 10.30
CA LEU A 169 5.03 -5.45 10.76
C LEU A 169 6.38 -5.86 10.14
N GLN A 170 6.55 -5.71 8.83
CA GLN A 170 7.81 -5.99 8.13
C GLN A 170 8.96 -5.12 8.64
N ALA A 171 8.70 -3.82 8.89
CA ALA A 171 9.70 -2.92 9.45
C ALA A 171 10.11 -3.31 10.89
N TYR A 172 9.15 -3.71 11.73
CA TYR A 172 9.41 -4.21 13.08
C TYR A 172 10.29 -5.45 13.06
N ILE A 173 9.92 -6.42 12.23
CA ILE A 173 10.63 -7.70 12.10
C ILE A 173 12.03 -7.48 11.54
N GLY A 174 12.16 -6.70 10.46
CA GLY A 174 13.46 -6.36 9.88
C GLY A 174 14.41 -5.76 10.91
N LYS A 175 13.90 -4.86 11.78
CA LYS A 175 14.71 -4.27 12.86
C LYS A 175 15.14 -5.32 13.88
N ARG A 176 14.26 -6.23 14.29
CA ARG A 176 14.57 -7.32 15.23
C ARG A 176 15.58 -8.32 14.66
N ILE A 177 15.53 -8.62 13.36
CA ILE A 177 16.52 -9.48 12.70
C ILE A 177 17.90 -8.83 12.73
N GLN A 178 17.99 -7.56 12.34
CA GLN A 178 19.26 -6.85 12.18
C GLN A 178 19.99 -6.55 13.49
N GLY A 179 19.25 -6.31 14.57
CA GLY A 179 19.86 -5.93 15.85
C GLY A 179 20.56 -7.08 16.57
N ASP A 180 19.91 -8.25 16.64
CA ASP A 180 20.24 -9.22 17.70
C ASP A 180 20.14 -10.70 17.29
N GLY A 181 19.81 -11.04 16.03
CA GLY A 181 19.51 -12.43 15.65
C GLY A 181 18.29 -13.01 16.40
N MET A 182 17.43 -12.13 16.92
CA MET A 182 16.36 -12.43 17.89
C MET A 182 15.22 -13.30 17.37
N LEU A 183 15.03 -13.47 16.06
CA LEU A 183 13.88 -14.25 15.55
C LEU A 183 13.89 -15.70 16.03
N MET A 184 15.07 -16.28 16.28
CA MET A 184 15.19 -17.64 16.82
C MET A 184 14.72 -17.75 18.29
N ARG A 185 14.61 -16.63 19.01
CA ARG A 185 14.07 -16.56 20.39
C ARG A 185 12.55 -16.41 20.42
N LEU A 186 11.93 -16.11 19.29
CA LEU A 186 10.48 -15.98 19.13
C LEU A 186 9.96 -17.05 18.14
N PRO A 187 10.04 -18.35 18.50
CA PRO A 187 9.75 -19.45 17.56
C PRO A 187 8.33 -19.42 17.02
N ALA A 188 7.36 -18.96 17.81
CA ALA A 188 5.98 -18.77 17.37
C ALA A 188 5.86 -17.67 16.30
N LEU A 189 6.49 -16.51 16.51
CA LEU A 189 6.53 -15.43 15.53
C LEU A 189 7.24 -15.88 14.24
N TRP A 190 8.36 -16.60 14.37
CA TRP A 190 9.08 -17.16 13.23
C TRP A 190 8.20 -18.13 12.42
N ALA A 191 7.52 -19.06 13.08
CA ALA A 191 6.62 -20.01 12.42
C ALA A 191 5.48 -19.28 11.69
N LEU A 192 4.90 -18.23 12.30
CA LEU A 192 3.87 -17.40 11.67
C LEU A 192 4.41 -16.64 10.45
N LEU A 193 5.67 -16.19 10.48
CA LEU A 193 6.30 -15.54 9.33
C LEU A 193 6.57 -16.48 8.18
N VAL A 194 7.06 -17.70 8.47
CA VAL A 194 7.22 -18.74 7.45
C VAL A 194 5.87 -19.12 6.85
N LYS A 195 4.83 -19.25 7.68
CA LYS A 195 3.43 -19.48 7.25
C LYS A 195 2.94 -18.35 6.35
N SER A 196 3.16 -17.10 6.76
CA SER A 196 2.81 -15.90 6.00
C SER A 196 3.50 -15.88 4.63
N GLY A 197 4.84 -16.02 4.61
CA GLY A 197 5.63 -16.01 3.38
C GLY A 197 5.27 -17.15 2.43
N SER A 198 5.06 -18.36 2.95
CA SER A 198 4.63 -19.52 2.14
C SER A 198 3.25 -19.29 1.55
N HIS A 199 2.28 -18.83 2.35
CA HIS A 199 0.93 -18.50 1.86
C HIS A 199 0.95 -17.41 0.78
N LEU A 200 1.77 -16.36 0.98
CA LEU A 200 1.95 -15.29 0.00
C LEU A 200 2.51 -15.86 -1.32
N ARG A 201 3.60 -16.64 -1.25
CA ARG A 201 4.22 -17.25 -2.42
C ARG A 201 3.25 -18.17 -3.17
N ASP A 202 2.62 -19.09 -2.46
CA ASP A 202 1.88 -20.20 -3.05
C ASP A 202 0.50 -19.79 -3.58
N HIS A 203 -0.13 -18.76 -2.99
CA HIS A 203 -1.50 -18.38 -3.35
C HIS A 203 -1.64 -16.96 -3.92
N LEU A 204 -0.66 -16.08 -3.70
CA LEU A 204 -0.78 -14.65 -4.04
C LEU A 204 0.34 -14.15 -4.96
N LEU A 205 1.45 -14.87 -5.07
CA LEU A 205 2.52 -14.64 -6.03
C LEU A 205 2.73 -15.83 -6.98
N SER A 206 1.83 -16.82 -6.93
CA SER A 206 1.89 -17.97 -7.83
C SER A 206 2.00 -17.49 -9.28
N PRO A 207 2.92 -18.07 -10.08
CA PRO A 207 3.35 -17.58 -11.39
C PRO A 207 2.31 -17.77 -12.50
N GLU A 208 1.01 -17.92 -12.17
CA GLU A 208 -0.05 -17.85 -13.16
C GLU A 208 0.18 -16.61 -14.02
N PRO A 209 0.52 -16.78 -15.32
CA PRO A 209 0.95 -15.67 -16.14
C PRO A 209 -0.28 -14.82 -16.41
N LEU A 210 -0.48 -13.85 -15.56
CA LEU A 210 -1.33 -12.71 -15.86
C LEU A 210 -0.63 -12.02 -17.02
N GLY A 211 -1.04 -12.35 -18.25
CA GLY A 211 -0.56 -11.74 -19.48
C GLY A 211 -0.69 -10.20 -19.47
N PRO A 212 -0.27 -9.52 -20.54
CA PRO A 212 -0.50 -8.09 -20.65
C PRO A 212 -1.99 -7.76 -20.45
N LEU A 213 -2.27 -6.60 -19.85
CA LEU A 213 -3.65 -6.13 -19.68
C LEU A 213 -4.23 -5.63 -21.02
N ASP A 214 -3.36 -5.22 -21.93
CA ASP A 214 -3.70 -4.86 -23.31
C ASP A 214 -4.13 -6.10 -24.10
N GLY A 215 -5.15 -5.95 -24.95
CA GLY A 215 -5.66 -7.02 -25.81
C GLY A 215 -6.56 -8.05 -25.10
N MET A 216 -6.92 -7.82 -23.84
CA MET A 216 -7.79 -8.70 -23.05
C MET A 216 -9.30 -8.49 -23.35
N GLU A 217 -9.64 -7.88 -24.48
CA GLU A 217 -11.02 -7.62 -24.89
C GLU A 217 -11.71 -8.88 -25.42
N GLU A 218 -10.94 -9.76 -26.06
CA GLU A 218 -11.42 -11.02 -26.65
C GLU A 218 -11.14 -12.25 -25.76
N ALA A 219 -10.44 -12.05 -24.64
CA ALA A 219 -10.07 -13.13 -23.74
C ALA A 219 -11.27 -13.68 -22.96
N GLU A 220 -11.22 -14.97 -22.62
CA GLU A 220 -12.26 -15.61 -21.80
C GLU A 220 -12.27 -15.03 -20.38
N ALA A 221 -13.43 -14.51 -19.96
CA ALA A 221 -13.57 -13.86 -18.67
C ALA A 221 -13.73 -14.85 -17.49
N GLU A 222 -14.30 -16.04 -17.73
CA GLU A 222 -14.63 -17.00 -16.67
C GLU A 222 -13.39 -17.52 -15.90
N PRO A 223 -12.28 -17.92 -16.55
CA PRO A 223 -11.08 -18.30 -15.83
C PRO A 223 -10.52 -17.17 -14.95
N LEU A 224 -10.60 -15.93 -15.44
CA LEU A 224 -10.10 -14.75 -14.72
C LEU A 224 -11.01 -14.35 -13.57
N GLN A 225 -12.32 -14.59 -13.69
CA GLN A 225 -13.27 -14.42 -12.60
C GLN A 225 -12.97 -15.39 -11.45
N VAL A 226 -12.74 -16.67 -11.78
CA VAL A 226 -12.35 -17.68 -10.79
C VAL A 226 -11.05 -17.28 -10.11
N LEU A 227 -10.07 -16.83 -10.89
CA LEU A 227 -8.79 -16.33 -10.37
C LEU A 227 -8.97 -15.12 -9.44
N ALA A 228 -9.76 -14.12 -9.84
CA ALA A 228 -10.02 -12.94 -9.03
C ALA A 228 -10.65 -13.31 -7.68
N GLU A 229 -11.59 -14.26 -7.68
CA GLU A 229 -12.23 -14.77 -6.47
C GLU A 229 -11.26 -15.58 -5.59
N GLN A 230 -10.42 -16.42 -6.19
CA GLN A 230 -9.35 -17.14 -5.47
C GLN A 230 -8.38 -16.16 -4.80
N ARG A 231 -7.91 -15.14 -5.52
CA ARG A 231 -7.00 -14.11 -4.98
C ARG A 231 -7.68 -13.28 -3.90
N ARG A 232 -8.99 -12.99 -4.02
CA ARG A 232 -9.77 -12.33 -2.96
C ARG A 232 -9.77 -13.15 -1.68
N ARG A 233 -10.07 -14.45 -1.76
CA ARG A 233 -10.08 -15.37 -0.60
C ARG A 233 -8.69 -15.53 -0.01
N ALA A 234 -7.68 -15.72 -0.85
CA ALA A 234 -6.29 -15.84 -0.42
C ALA A 234 -5.80 -14.57 0.27
N ALA A 235 -6.18 -13.38 -0.21
CA ALA A 235 -5.83 -12.11 0.42
C ALA A 235 -6.53 -11.93 1.78
N ALA A 236 -7.80 -12.33 1.89
CA ALA A 236 -8.51 -12.32 3.17
C ALA A 236 -7.84 -13.26 4.18
N ARG A 237 -7.52 -14.49 3.77
CA ARG A 237 -6.80 -15.46 4.61
C ARG A 237 -5.41 -14.94 5.01
N HIS A 238 -4.70 -14.27 4.11
CA HIS A 238 -3.40 -13.70 4.46
C HIS A 238 -3.52 -12.59 5.51
N MET A 239 -4.55 -11.74 5.44
CA MET A 239 -4.80 -10.73 6.49
C MET A 239 -5.07 -11.35 7.86
N GLU A 240 -5.70 -12.52 7.93
CA GLU A 240 -5.85 -13.28 9.19
C GLU A 240 -4.48 -13.71 9.72
N ILE A 241 -3.63 -14.28 8.86
CA ILE A 241 -2.25 -14.66 9.22
C ILE A 241 -1.45 -13.45 9.70
N LEU A 242 -1.59 -12.29 9.04
CA LEU A 242 -0.94 -11.06 9.48
C LEU A 242 -1.44 -10.60 10.84
N THR A 243 -2.73 -10.75 11.13
CA THR A 243 -3.31 -10.43 12.44
C THR A 243 -2.75 -11.34 13.53
N GLU A 244 -2.58 -12.63 13.24
CA GLU A 244 -1.85 -13.56 14.12
C GLU A 244 -0.41 -13.09 14.36
N CYS A 245 0.32 -12.74 13.28
CA CYS A 245 1.70 -12.24 13.38
C CYS A 245 1.81 -10.98 14.25
N ILE A 246 0.86 -10.04 14.10
CA ILE A 246 0.85 -8.78 14.86
C ILE A 246 0.56 -9.06 16.34
N SER A 247 -0.38 -9.95 16.61
CA SER A 247 -0.74 -10.32 17.98
C SER A 247 0.45 -10.97 18.69
N GLU A 248 1.13 -11.89 18.01
CA GLU A 248 2.35 -12.52 18.52
C GLU A 248 3.50 -11.52 18.70
N ALA A 249 3.71 -10.65 17.70
CA ALA A 249 4.71 -9.58 17.77
C ALA A 249 4.41 -8.63 18.95
N ALA A 250 3.15 -8.28 19.18
CA ALA A 250 2.74 -7.43 20.29
C ALA A 250 3.03 -8.10 21.64
N THR A 251 2.74 -9.41 21.78
CA THR A 251 3.07 -10.17 23.00
C THR A 251 4.58 -10.13 23.29
N SER A 252 5.42 -10.24 22.27
CA SER A 252 6.88 -10.11 22.44
C SER A 252 7.34 -8.73 22.93
N LEU A 253 6.55 -7.67 22.71
CA LEU A 253 6.86 -6.34 23.23
C LEU A 253 6.68 -6.23 24.75
N PHE A 254 5.81 -7.06 25.32
CA PHE A 254 5.49 -7.07 26.74
C PHE A 254 6.36 -8.03 27.56
N ASN A 255 7.22 -8.82 26.92
CA ASN A 255 8.24 -9.57 27.63
C ASN A 255 9.31 -8.58 28.16
N PRO A 256 9.56 -8.49 29.47
CA PRO A 256 10.44 -7.47 30.05
C PRO A 256 11.85 -7.45 29.44
N GLU A 257 12.41 -8.62 29.13
CA GLU A 257 13.74 -8.73 28.49
C GLU A 257 13.71 -8.16 27.06
N ASP A 258 12.70 -8.50 26.27
CA ASP A 258 12.58 -8.08 24.87
C ASP A 258 12.06 -6.64 24.71
N GLY A 259 11.25 -6.17 25.65
CA GLY A 259 10.69 -4.82 25.74
C GLY A 259 11.73 -3.80 26.20
N MET A 260 12.58 -4.18 27.16
CA MET A 260 13.73 -3.36 27.57
C MET A 260 14.75 -3.22 26.46
N VAL A 261 15.03 -4.25 25.65
CA VAL A 261 15.89 -4.12 24.46
C VAL A 261 15.33 -3.09 23.47
N MET A 262 14.00 -3.02 23.30
CA MET A 262 13.39 -2.01 22.44
C MET A 262 13.47 -0.58 22.99
N LEU A 263 13.35 -0.42 24.31
CA LEU A 263 13.45 0.88 24.97
C LEU A 263 14.91 1.31 25.15
N ALA A 264 15.84 0.37 25.33
CA ALA A 264 17.26 0.62 25.57
C ALA A 264 17.98 1.18 24.34
N VAL A 265 17.51 0.86 23.13
CA VAL A 265 18.05 1.44 21.88
C VAL A 265 17.83 2.97 21.82
N ASP A 266 16.81 3.51 22.50
CA ASP A 266 16.58 4.96 22.59
C ASP A 266 17.32 5.63 23.76
N ILE A 267 17.74 4.88 24.79
CA ILE A 267 18.39 5.45 25.99
C ILE A 267 19.91 5.41 25.89
N LEU A 268 20.49 4.41 25.22
CA LEU A 268 21.95 4.22 25.13
C LEU A 268 22.55 4.68 23.79
N GLY A 269 21.73 5.20 22.87
CA GLY A 269 22.16 5.78 21.60
C GLY A 269 22.60 7.25 21.67
N ALA A 270 22.42 7.91 22.82
CA ALA A 270 23.18 9.13 23.09
C ALA A 270 24.63 8.70 23.36
N PRO A 271 25.65 9.29 22.70
CA PRO A 271 27.01 9.09 23.15
C PRO A 271 27.01 9.40 24.64
N ALA A 272 27.50 8.47 25.45
CA ALA A 272 27.80 8.72 26.85
C ALA A 272 28.78 9.90 26.85
N ALA A 273 28.24 11.12 26.93
CA ALA A 273 29.02 12.28 27.28
C ALA A 273 29.61 11.90 28.63
N GLU A 274 30.94 11.80 28.64
CA GLU A 274 31.76 11.52 29.78
C GLU A 274 31.12 12.19 31.00
N MET A 275 30.60 11.37 31.93
CA MET A 275 30.35 11.83 33.28
C MET A 275 31.73 12.09 33.88
N THR A 276 32.33 13.24 33.50
CA THR A 276 33.34 13.91 34.30
C THR A 276 32.71 14.11 35.67
N THR A 277 33.15 13.28 36.61
CA THR A 277 32.95 13.47 38.03
C THR A 277 33.43 14.88 38.38
N LEU A 278 32.49 15.79 38.61
CA LEU A 278 32.79 17.04 39.29
C LEU A 278 33.27 16.67 40.70
N PRO A 279 34.44 17.14 41.16
CA PRO A 279 34.84 16.97 42.54
C PRO A 279 33.83 17.75 43.41
N CYS A 280 33.16 17.03 44.30
CA CYS A 280 32.47 17.64 45.41
C CYS A 280 33.54 18.15 46.38
N ASP A 281 33.80 19.45 46.35
CA ASP A 281 34.47 20.12 47.46
C ASP A 281 33.51 20.14 48.65
N GLU A 282 33.89 19.44 49.72
CA GLU A 282 33.27 19.53 51.04
C GLU A 282 33.61 20.87 51.71
N PRO A 283 32.66 21.55 52.36
CA PRO A 283 32.92 22.40 53.51
C PRO A 283 32.72 21.65 54.84
#